data_AF-A0A178TMC4-F1
#
_entry.id   AF-A0A178TMC4-F1
#
_cell.length_a   1.000
_cell.length_b   1.000
_cell.length_c   1.000
_cell.angle_alpha   90.00
_cell.angle_beta   90.00
_cell.angle_gamma   90.00
#
_symmetry.space_group_name_H-M   'P 1'
#
loop_
_entity.id
_entity.type
_entity.pdbx_description
1 polymer ?
#
loop_
_entity_poly.entity_id
_entity_poly.type
_entity_poly.pdbx_seq_one_letter_code
_entity_poly.pdbx_strand_id
1 'polypeptide(L)'
;MAKGNPDRQKNFEKQIDFIKKFYPLAAITENEYGDGNVYYIGGGIDDDVLNDLAKEIVQKHHIWHVESDEGVEVYRRVCDDGEYMFILNHTDQEKRFHNLTLKPYDSQIVKI
;
A
#
# COMPACT_ATOMS: atom_id res chain seq x y z
N MET A 1 -26.40 1.58 6.64
CA MET A 1 -25.94 1.76 5.24
C MET A 1 -25.85 3.25 4.98
N ALA A 2 -24.65 3.80 4.88
CA ALA A 2 -24.46 5.20 4.53
C ALA A 2 -24.94 5.41 3.09
N LYS A 3 -25.95 6.27 2.91
CA LYS A 3 -26.43 6.66 1.58
C LYS A 3 -25.47 7.73 1.04
N GLY A 4 -24.44 7.29 0.31
CA GLY A 4 -23.57 8.18 -0.46
C GLY A 4 -24.35 8.84 -1.59
N ASN A 5 -24.04 10.10 -1.88
CA ASN A 5 -24.61 10.84 -3.00
C ASN A 5 -24.17 10.18 -4.33
N PRO A 6 -25.10 9.70 -5.19
CA PRO A 6 -24.76 8.97 -6.42
C PRO A 6 -23.97 9.80 -7.44
N ASP A 7 -23.97 11.13 -7.32
CA ASP A 7 -23.33 12.04 -8.28
C ASP A 7 -21.82 12.25 -8.06
N ARG A 8 -21.20 11.60 -7.07
CA ARG A 8 -19.78 11.81 -6.69
C ARG A 8 -18.93 10.54 -6.65
N GLN A 9 -19.32 9.51 -7.39
CA GLN A 9 -18.60 8.24 -7.43
C GLN A 9 -17.66 8.21 -8.64
N LYS A 10 -16.35 8.21 -8.40
CA LYS A 10 -15.37 7.89 -9.44
C LYS A 10 -15.20 6.37 -9.47
N ASN A 11 -15.63 5.74 -10.55
CA ASN A 11 -15.44 4.32 -10.74
C ASN A 11 -14.01 4.07 -11.25
N PHE A 12 -13.21 3.39 -10.45
CA PHE A 12 -11.88 2.93 -10.86
C PHE A 12 -12.02 1.54 -11.48
N GLU A 13 -12.22 1.48 -12.78
CA GLU A 13 -12.46 0.22 -13.50
C GLU A 13 -11.15 -0.50 -13.84
N LYS A 14 -10.40 -0.97 -12.83
CA LYS A 14 -9.42 -2.05 -13.04
C LYS A 14 -10.14 -3.40 -12.95
N GLN A 15 -10.65 -3.88 -14.08
CA GLN A 15 -11.33 -5.17 -14.20
C GLN A 15 -10.60 -6.08 -15.19
N ILE A 16 -10.42 -7.34 -14.80
CA ILE A 16 -9.93 -8.42 -15.68
C ILE A 16 -11.01 -8.75 -16.72
N ASP A 17 -10.67 -8.65 -18.01
CA ASP A 17 -11.60 -8.74 -19.15
C ASP A 17 -12.46 -10.02 -19.20
N PHE A 18 -11.98 -11.14 -18.67
CA PHE A 18 -12.74 -12.38 -18.63
C PHE A 18 -13.99 -12.28 -17.73
N ILE A 19 -13.90 -11.59 -16.60
CA ILE A 19 -15.00 -11.46 -15.64
C ILE A 19 -16.05 -10.48 -16.17
N LYS A 20 -15.64 -9.44 -16.90
CA LYS A 20 -16.54 -8.41 -17.48
C LYS A 20 -17.71 -8.98 -18.26
N LYS A 21 -17.51 -10.12 -18.94
CA LYS A 21 -18.55 -10.79 -19.73
C LYS A 21 -19.72 -11.29 -18.87
N PHE A 22 -19.49 -11.66 -17.62
CA PHE A 22 -20.49 -12.25 -16.72
C PHE A 22 -20.92 -11.28 -15.61
N TYR A 23 -20.01 -10.40 -15.17
CA TYR A 23 -20.26 -9.42 -14.13
C TYR A 23 -19.75 -8.04 -14.60
N PRO A 24 -20.62 -7.21 -15.20
CA PRO A 24 -20.23 -5.91 -15.75
C PRO A 24 -20.00 -4.83 -14.66
N LEU A 25 -20.15 -5.17 -13.38
CA LEU A 25 -20.04 -4.24 -12.26
C LEU A 25 -18.59 -4.08 -11.81
N ALA A 26 -18.17 -2.85 -11.50
CA ALA A 26 -16.83 -2.55 -10.99
C ALA A 26 -16.46 -3.42 -9.77
N ALA A 27 -15.26 -4.01 -9.80
CA ALA A 27 -14.75 -4.85 -8.71
C ALA A 27 -14.09 -4.02 -7.59
N ILE A 28 -13.59 -2.83 -7.93
CA ILE A 28 -13.06 -1.83 -7.01
C ILE A 28 -13.85 -0.55 -7.25
N THR A 29 -14.29 0.11 -6.18
CA THR A 29 -14.93 1.44 -6.28
C THR A 29 -14.31 2.39 -5.29
N GLU A 30 -14.23 3.66 -5.65
CA GLU A 30 -13.82 4.75 -4.78
C GLU A 30 -14.99 5.74 -4.62
N ASN A 31 -15.25 6.16 -3.40
CA ASN A 31 -16.21 7.23 -3.10
C ASN A 31 -15.55 8.30 -2.22
N GLU A 32 -15.70 9.56 -2.60
CA GLU A 32 -15.34 10.69 -1.74
C GLU A 32 -16.42 10.89 -0.66
N TYR A 33 -16.01 10.95 0.60
CA TYR A 33 -16.92 11.16 1.73
C TYR A 33 -16.28 12.09 2.77
N GLY A 34 -16.87 13.28 2.95
CA GLY A 34 -16.21 14.35 3.70
C GLY A 34 -14.89 14.72 3.02
N ASP A 35 -13.82 14.81 3.81
CA ASP A 35 -12.46 15.11 3.34
C ASP A 35 -11.64 13.84 3.02
N GLY A 36 -12.29 12.66 2.95
CA GLY A 36 -11.63 11.38 2.76
C GLY A 36 -12.14 10.57 1.56
N ASN A 37 -11.43 9.48 1.28
CA ASN A 37 -11.74 8.53 0.23
C ASN A 37 -12.09 7.16 0.86
N VAL A 38 -13.14 6.53 0.36
CA VAL A 38 -13.61 5.21 0.79
C VAL A 38 -13.48 4.24 -0.37
N TYR A 39 -12.72 3.18 -0.18
CA TYR A 39 -12.47 2.14 -1.18
C TYR A 39 -13.24 0.87 -0.82
N TYR A 40 -14.01 0.32 -1.77
CA TYR A 40 -14.65 -0.98 -1.64
C TYR A 40 -14.02 -1.96 -2.62
N ILE A 41 -13.56 -3.10 -2.09
CA ILE A 41 -12.96 -4.21 -2.84
C ILE A 41 -13.94 -5.39 -2.79
N GLY A 42 -14.57 -5.69 -3.92
CA GLY A 42 -15.70 -6.61 -4.00
C GLY A 42 -15.36 -8.07 -4.27
N GLY A 43 -14.08 -8.46 -4.25
CA GLY A 43 -13.65 -9.83 -4.55
C GLY A 43 -12.20 -10.10 -4.17
N GLY A 44 -11.74 -11.32 -4.44
CA GLY A 44 -10.30 -11.63 -4.42
C GLY A 44 -9.62 -10.91 -5.57
N ILE A 45 -8.56 -10.18 -5.26
CA ILE A 45 -7.80 -9.36 -6.21
C ILE A 45 -6.35 -9.80 -6.14
N ASP A 46 -5.69 -9.86 -7.30
CA ASP A 46 -4.27 -10.21 -7.39
C ASP A 46 -3.39 -9.17 -6.67
N ASP A 47 -2.27 -9.63 -6.11
CA ASP A 47 -1.37 -8.80 -5.31
C ASP A 47 -0.85 -7.58 -6.10
N ASP A 48 -0.58 -7.72 -7.39
CA ASP A 48 -0.14 -6.61 -8.25
C ASP A 48 -1.16 -5.46 -8.30
N VAL A 49 -2.45 -5.80 -8.39
CA VAL A 49 -3.53 -4.80 -8.45
C VAL A 49 -3.71 -4.13 -7.09
N LEU A 50 -3.58 -4.88 -5.99
CA LEU A 50 -3.60 -4.33 -4.64
C LEU A 50 -2.40 -3.42 -4.37
N ASN A 51 -1.20 -3.82 -4.81
CA ASN A 51 0.02 -3.03 -4.69
C ASN A 51 -0.09 -1.70 -5.45
N ASP A 52 -0.61 -1.73 -6.68
CA ASP A 52 -0.89 -0.53 -7.46
C ASP A 52 -1.86 0.42 -6.72
N LEU A 53 -2.97 -0.13 -6.21
CA LEU A 53 -3.98 0.65 -5.49
C LEU A 53 -3.40 1.25 -4.20
N ALA A 54 -2.67 0.46 -3.42
CA ALA A 54 -2.02 0.93 -2.20
C ALA A 54 -1.01 2.05 -2.50
N LYS A 55 -0.20 1.89 -3.57
CA LYS A 55 0.75 2.91 -4.02
C LYS A 55 0.06 4.21 -4.42
N GLU A 56 -1.05 4.12 -5.16
CA GLU A 56 -1.87 5.28 -5.52
C GLU A 56 -2.40 6.01 -4.28
N ILE A 57 -2.96 5.27 -3.32
CA ILE A 57 -3.52 5.84 -2.07
C ILE A 57 -2.41 6.53 -1.25
N VAL A 58 -1.28 5.86 -1.07
CA VAL A 58 -0.13 6.38 -0.32
C VAL A 58 0.40 7.66 -0.95
N GLN A 59 0.51 7.71 -2.28
CA GLN A 59 0.95 8.91 -3.00
C GLN A 59 -0.08 10.04 -2.94
N LYS A 60 -1.37 9.74 -3.20
CA LYS A 60 -2.47 10.70 -3.20
C LYS A 60 -2.63 11.42 -1.86
N HIS A 61 -2.44 10.70 -0.77
CA HIS A 61 -2.59 11.24 0.59
C HIS A 61 -1.25 11.66 1.22
N HIS A 62 -0.16 11.67 0.46
CA HIS A 62 1.18 12.03 0.94
C HIS A 62 1.58 11.25 2.21
N ILE A 63 1.17 9.98 2.28
CA ILE A 63 1.54 9.10 3.38
C ILE A 63 3.01 8.76 3.19
N TRP A 64 3.77 8.90 4.28
CA TRP A 64 5.19 8.57 4.26
C TRP A 64 5.39 7.09 3.89
N HIS A 65 6.31 6.84 2.98
CA HIS A 65 6.72 5.52 2.55
C HIS A 65 8.17 5.58 2.05
N VAL A 66 8.80 4.41 1.95
CA VAL A 66 10.11 4.24 1.33
C VAL A 66 10.09 2.94 0.53
N GLU A 67 10.72 2.97 -0.64
CA GLU A 67 10.87 1.77 -1.47
C GLU A 67 12.00 0.91 -0.90
N SER A 68 11.77 -0.40 -0.80
CA SER A 68 12.73 -1.40 -0.37
C SER A 68 12.58 -2.67 -1.21
N ASP A 69 13.63 -3.49 -1.23
CA ASP A 69 13.57 -4.78 -1.91
C ASP A 69 12.55 -5.70 -1.25
N GLU A 70 11.97 -6.61 -2.03
CA GLU A 70 11.09 -7.67 -1.51
C GLU A 70 11.76 -8.42 -0.35
N GLY A 71 11.01 -8.58 0.74
CA GLY A 71 11.47 -9.18 1.99
C GLY A 71 12.25 -8.24 2.92
N VAL A 72 12.49 -6.98 2.53
CA VAL A 72 13.07 -5.94 3.40
C VAL A 72 11.95 -5.02 3.89
N GLU A 73 11.59 -5.12 5.17
CA GLU A 73 10.62 -4.23 5.80
C GLU A 73 11.32 -2.99 6.36
N VAL A 74 10.77 -1.81 6.05
CA VAL A 74 11.28 -0.55 6.59
C VAL A 74 10.14 0.30 7.13
N TYR A 75 10.25 0.71 8.38
CA TYR A 75 9.30 1.64 8.99
C TYR A 75 10.00 2.60 9.95
N ARG A 76 9.35 3.74 10.21
CA ARG A 76 9.86 4.77 11.12
C ARG A 76 9.07 4.86 12.41
N ARG A 77 9.74 5.26 13.48
CA ARG A 77 9.14 5.63 14.78
C ARG A 77 9.68 6.96 15.26
N VAL A 78 8.79 7.80 15.75
CA VAL A 78 9.14 9.07 16.42
C VAL A 78 9.02 8.84 17.92
N CYS A 79 10.12 9.09 18.63
CA CYS A 79 10.23 9.02 20.09
C CYS A 79 10.64 10.40 20.64
N ASP A 80 10.60 10.57 21.96
CA ASP A 80 10.98 11.83 22.62
C ASP A 80 12.43 12.25 22.32
N ASP A 81 13.31 11.28 22.09
CA ASP A 81 14.74 11.47 21.87
C ASP A 81 15.15 11.48 20.37
N GLY A 82 14.19 11.34 19.45
CA GLY A 82 14.40 11.46 18.01
C GLY A 82 13.57 10.50 17.16
N GLU A 83 13.88 10.48 15.87
CA GLU A 83 13.25 9.59 14.90
C GLU A 83 14.19 8.42 14.57
N TYR A 84 13.62 7.23 14.43
CA TYR A 84 14.35 6.00 14.19
C TYR A 84 13.74 5.25 13.02
N MET A 85 14.59 4.77 12.12
CA MET A 85 14.23 3.84 11.06
C MET A 85 14.57 2.42 11.51
N PHE A 86 13.59 1.53 11.43
CA PHE A 86 13.72 0.09 11.65
C PHE A 86 13.81 -0.56 10.28
N ILE A 87 14.87 -1.34 10.05
CA ILE A 87 15.14 -2.04 8.79
C ILE A 87 15.29 -3.53 9.12
N LEU A 88 14.40 -4.37 8.59
CA LEU A 88 14.36 -5.80 8.88
C LEU A 88 14.48 -6.58 7.57
N ASN A 89 15.39 -7.55 7.53
CA ASN A 89 15.46 -8.53 6.46
C ASN A 89 14.72 -9.80 6.88
N HIS A 90 13.62 -10.13 6.22
CA HIS A 90 12.83 -11.34 6.49
C HIS A 90 13.25 -12.55 5.65
N THR A 91 14.37 -12.45 4.94
CA THR A 91 14.84 -13.49 4.01
C THR A 91 16.08 -14.21 4.52
N ASP A 92 16.35 -15.39 3.97
CA ASP A 92 17.57 -16.16 4.19
C ASP A 92 18.77 -15.68 3.34
N GLN A 93 18.59 -14.59 2.59
CA GLN A 93 19.60 -14.00 1.72
C GLN A 93 20.15 -12.71 2.31
N GLU A 94 21.37 -12.34 1.92
CA GLU A 94 21.87 -10.99 2.15
C GLU A 94 21.02 -9.99 1.34
N LYS A 95 20.62 -8.88 1.99
CA LYS A 95 19.85 -7.80 1.39
C LYS A 95 20.54 -6.46 1.59
N ARG A 96 20.13 -5.47 0.79
CA ARG A 96 20.65 -4.11 0.91
C ARG A 96 19.51 -3.13 1.08
N PHE A 97 19.77 -2.09 1.86
CA PHE A 97 18.89 -0.94 1.97
C PHE A 97 19.77 0.32 2.04
N HIS A 98 19.74 1.12 0.97
CA HIS A 98 20.70 2.20 0.74
C HIS A 98 22.16 1.75 0.91
N ASN A 99 22.85 2.25 1.95
CA ASN A 99 24.25 1.94 2.24
C ASN A 99 24.41 0.81 3.28
N LEU A 100 23.31 0.25 3.76
CA LEU A 100 23.30 -0.85 4.73
C LEU A 100 23.27 -2.19 4.01
N THR A 101 24.10 -3.11 4.50
CA THR A 101 24.02 -4.53 4.16
C THR A 101 23.40 -5.26 5.35
N LEU A 102 22.33 -6.01 5.11
CA LEU A 102 21.61 -6.81 6.08
C LEU A 102 21.95 -8.27 5.83
N LYS A 103 22.43 -8.97 6.86
CA LYS A 103 22.62 -10.42 6.80
C LYS A 103 21.25 -11.13 6.75
N PRO A 104 21.21 -12.43 6.40
CA PRO A 104 20.00 -13.23 6.55
C PRO A 104 19.34 -13.05 7.91
N TYR A 105 18.05 -12.72 7.93
CA TYR A 105 17.25 -12.49 9.14
C TYR A 105 17.76 -11.36 10.07
N ASP A 106 18.60 -10.47 9.57
CA ASP A 106 19.16 -9.35 10.34
C ASP A 106 18.16 -8.20 10.52
N SER A 107 18.37 -7.40 11.56
CA SER A 107 17.61 -6.18 11.80
C SER A 107 18.53 -5.07 12.30
N GLN A 108 18.32 -3.87 11.77
CA GLN A 108 19.08 -2.69 12.15
C GLN A 108 18.13 -1.55 12.50
N ILE A 109 18.53 -0.76 13.49
CA ILE A 109 17.82 0.45 13.92
C ILE A 109 18.78 1.61 13.75
N VAL A 110 18.38 2.61 12.97
CA VAL A 110 19.21 3.77 12.65
C VAL A 110 18.45 5.03 13.03
N LYS A 111 19.12 5.94 13.72
CA LYS A 111 18.58 7.27 14.02
C LYS A 111 18.61 8.14 12.75
N ILE A 112 17.52 8.85 12.46
CA ILE A 112 17.37 9.72 11.28
C ILE A 112 17.08 11.17 11.65
#